data_AF-A0A1M6C4V6-F1
#
_entry.id   AF-A0A1M6C4V6-F1
#
_cell.length_a   1.000
_cell.length_b   1.000
_cell.length_c   1.000
_cell.angle_alpha   90.00
_cell.angle_beta   90.00
_cell.angle_gamma   90.00
#
_symmetry.space_group_name_H-M   'P 1'
#
loop_
_entity.id
_entity.type
_entity.pdbx_description
1 polymer ?
#
loop_
_entity_poly.entity_id
_entity_poly.type
_entity_poly.pdbx_seq_one_letter_code
_entity_poly.pdbx_strand_id
1 'polypeptide(L)'
;MAKDPYEKFPSPRRTAPLPTEKDFDPCGGHLDAQCAWQNFGGLSLEQAYELFLTHSAYYQEDFMFMGVKAFDYYFPVIDRYMREVTGDEEGYDCELSILGCGVAAQLEYSGSGISDRLLGEIERISEYVLSHLGQYSPAPKDQRRIAREWKRVDEQIAAHKSKG
;
A
#
# COMPACT_ATOMS: atom_id res chain seq x y z
N MET A 1 23.31 9.19 22.12
CA MET A 1 22.79 9.39 20.76
C MET A 1 21.76 8.29 20.50
N ALA A 2 20.48 8.64 20.53
CA ALA A 2 19.43 7.71 20.15
C ALA A 2 19.55 7.47 18.64
N LYS A 3 19.64 6.20 18.23
CA LYS A 3 19.47 5.84 16.83
C LYS A 3 18.02 6.13 16.47
N ASP A 4 17.81 6.92 15.43
CA ASP A 4 16.51 7.11 14.80
C ASP A 4 15.93 5.73 14.46
N PRO A 5 14.82 5.28 15.08
CA PRO A 5 14.36 3.90 14.91
C PRO A 5 13.63 3.67 13.57
N TYR A 6 13.47 4.68 12.71
CA TYR A 6 12.85 4.54 11.39
C TYR A 6 13.67 5.24 10.31
N GLU A 7 14.44 4.47 9.52
CA GLU A 7 14.79 4.96 8.18
C GLU A 7 13.49 5.10 7.37
N LYS A 8 13.26 6.29 6.79
CA LYS A 8 12.00 6.67 6.09
C LYS A 8 11.50 5.65 5.04
N PHE A 9 12.39 4.83 4.48
CA PHE A 9 12.06 3.67 3.66
C PHE A 9 13.08 2.56 3.96
N PRO A 10 12.67 1.28 4.00
CA PRO A 10 13.58 0.17 4.31
C PRO A 10 14.69 0.04 3.26
N SER A 11 15.94 -0.05 3.76
CA SER A 11 17.19 -0.10 2.99
C SER A 11 17.19 -0.97 1.71
N PRO A 12 16.65 -2.22 1.68
CA PRO A 12 16.79 -3.06 0.49
C PRO A 12 16.03 -2.57 -0.74
N ARG A 13 14.95 -1.77 -0.60
CA ARG A 13 14.18 -1.27 -1.75
C ARG A 13 14.75 0.00 -2.36
N ARG A 14 15.52 0.80 -1.60
CA ARG A 14 16.21 1.99 -2.13
C ARG A 14 17.30 1.67 -3.13
N THR A 15 17.92 0.49 -2.99
CA THR A 15 18.99 0.02 -3.89
C THR A 15 18.49 -0.96 -4.94
N ALA A 16 17.20 -1.32 -4.91
CA ALA A 16 16.62 -2.21 -5.91
C ALA A 16 16.49 -1.47 -7.26
N PRO A 17 16.59 -2.18 -8.40
CA PRO A 17 16.24 -1.61 -9.69
C PRO A 17 14.80 -1.09 -9.70
N LEU A 18 14.56 0.01 -10.40
CA LEU A 18 13.22 0.54 -10.61
C LEU A 18 12.37 -0.48 -11.36
N PRO A 19 11.08 -0.66 -11.00
CA PRO A 19 10.15 -1.47 -11.76
C PRO A 19 10.05 -0.96 -13.20
N THR A 20 9.93 -1.89 -14.14
CA THR A 20 9.69 -1.61 -15.56
C THR A 20 8.19 -1.66 -15.86
N GLU A 21 7.78 -1.19 -17.04
CA GLU A 21 6.37 -1.30 -17.50
C GLU A 21 5.81 -2.73 -17.38
N LYS A 22 6.63 -3.74 -17.66
CA LYS A 22 6.25 -5.16 -17.55
C LYS A 22 6.03 -5.60 -16.09
N ASP A 23 6.62 -4.91 -15.12
CA ASP A 23 6.40 -5.19 -13.70
C ASP A 23 5.07 -4.62 -13.21
N PHE A 24 4.52 -3.62 -13.93
CA PHE A 24 3.17 -3.09 -13.73
C PHE A 24 2.10 -3.90 -14.49
N ASP A 25 2.32 -4.19 -15.78
CA ASP A 25 1.36 -4.93 -16.62
C ASP A 25 2.04 -6.18 -17.23
N PRO A 26 2.18 -7.28 -16.46
CA PRO A 26 2.96 -8.45 -16.90
C PRO A 26 2.32 -9.21 -18.06
N CYS A 27 0.99 -9.13 -18.21
CA CYS A 27 0.23 -9.80 -19.27
C CYS A 27 -0.06 -8.88 -20.45
N GLY A 28 0.04 -7.56 -20.27
CA GLY A 28 -0.30 -6.57 -21.29
C GLY A 28 -1.81 -6.34 -21.41
N GLY A 29 -2.19 -5.09 -21.69
CA GLY A 29 -3.56 -4.70 -22.00
C GLY A 29 -4.43 -4.32 -20.80
N HIS A 30 -3.86 -4.25 -19.59
CA HIS A 30 -4.60 -3.81 -18.41
C HIS A 30 -4.53 -2.28 -18.31
N LEU A 31 -5.62 -1.60 -18.66
CA LEU A 31 -5.67 -0.13 -18.71
C LEU A 31 -5.30 0.52 -17.36
N ASP A 32 -5.79 -0.02 -16.25
CA ASP A 32 -5.48 0.55 -14.93
C ASP A 32 -4.02 0.34 -14.53
N ALA A 33 -3.41 -0.79 -14.90
CA ALA A 33 -1.99 -1.03 -14.66
C ALA A 33 -1.11 -0.11 -15.53
N GLN A 34 -1.56 0.20 -16.75
CA GLN A 34 -0.91 1.18 -17.62
C GLN A 34 -1.04 2.60 -17.09
N CYS A 35 -2.17 2.93 -16.48
CA CYS A 35 -2.35 4.20 -15.74
C CYS A 35 -1.37 4.29 -14.57
N ALA A 36 -1.28 3.23 -13.76
CA ALA A 36 -0.32 3.15 -12.66
C ALA A 36 1.14 3.28 -13.13
N TRP A 37 1.49 2.70 -14.29
CA TRP A 37 2.81 2.89 -14.92
C TRP A 37 3.04 4.35 -15.34
N GLN A 38 2.05 5.03 -15.92
CA GLN A 38 2.19 6.44 -16.30
C GLN A 38 2.39 7.36 -15.09
N ASN A 39 1.77 7.03 -13.96
CA ASN A 39 1.86 7.82 -12.74
C ASN A 39 3.14 7.54 -11.96
N PHE A 40 3.50 6.26 -11.75
CA PHE A 40 4.59 5.87 -10.85
C PHE A 40 5.84 5.34 -11.54
N GLY A 41 5.74 4.93 -12.81
CA GLY A 41 6.81 4.29 -13.55
C GLY A 41 8.09 5.11 -13.57
N GLY A 42 9.20 4.49 -13.15
CA GLY A 42 10.51 5.13 -13.11
C GLY A 42 10.74 6.11 -11.95
N LEU A 43 9.78 6.28 -11.04
CA LEU A 43 9.97 7.09 -9.83
C LEU A 43 10.70 6.32 -8.74
N SER A 44 11.60 7.00 -8.01
CA SER A 44 12.11 6.50 -6.72
C SER A 44 11.00 6.45 -5.66
N LEU A 45 11.24 5.77 -4.54
CA LEU A 45 10.28 5.75 -3.42
C LEU A 45 10.00 7.15 -2.88
N GLU A 46 11.03 7.98 -2.76
CA GLU A 46 10.89 9.37 -2.35
C GLU A 46 10.03 10.18 -3.33
N GLN A 47 10.28 10.07 -4.64
CA GLN A 47 9.51 10.77 -5.66
C GLN A 47 8.06 10.28 -5.73
N ALA A 48 7.85 8.97 -5.64
CA ALA A 48 6.52 8.38 -5.60
C ALA A 48 5.73 8.80 -4.36
N TYR A 49 6.39 8.92 -3.21
CA TYR A 49 5.76 9.43 -1.99
C TYR A 49 5.39 10.91 -2.10
N GLU A 50 6.30 11.74 -2.61
CA GLU A 50 6.01 13.16 -2.87
C GLU A 50 4.83 13.32 -3.83
N LEU A 51 4.78 12.54 -4.91
CA LEU A 51 3.65 12.50 -5.84
C LEU A 51 2.36 12.09 -5.14
N PHE A 52 2.39 11.00 -4.38
CA PHE A 52 1.23 10.49 -3.68
C PHE A 52 0.64 11.53 -2.71
N LEU A 53 1.48 12.28 -2.00
CA LEU A 53 1.02 13.35 -1.10
C LEU A 53 0.34 14.52 -1.82
N THR A 54 0.58 14.73 -3.11
CA THR A 54 -0.09 15.82 -3.85
C THR A 54 -1.59 15.58 -4.05
N HIS A 55 -1.99 14.31 -4.15
CA HIS A 55 -3.38 13.92 -4.42
C HIS A 55 -3.60 12.43 -4.11
N SER A 56 -3.50 12.03 -2.84
CA SER A 56 -3.58 10.62 -2.42
C SER A 56 -4.86 9.91 -2.90
N ALA A 57 -5.99 10.60 -2.82
CA ALA A 57 -7.28 10.08 -3.28
C ALA A 57 -7.32 9.75 -4.79
N TYR A 58 -6.50 10.42 -5.60
CA TYR A 58 -6.39 10.16 -7.05
C TYR A 58 -5.48 8.97 -7.34
N TYR A 59 -4.38 8.81 -6.60
CA TYR A 59 -3.36 7.80 -6.87
C TYR A 59 -3.56 6.48 -6.10
N GLN A 60 -4.45 6.41 -5.11
CA GLN A 60 -4.61 5.24 -4.24
C GLN A 60 -5.02 3.95 -4.97
N GLU A 61 -5.79 4.05 -6.05
CA GLU A 61 -6.21 2.87 -6.83
C GLU A 61 -5.09 2.32 -7.71
N ASP A 62 -4.06 3.10 -8.04
CA ASP A 62 -2.90 2.60 -8.79
C ASP A 62 -2.20 1.46 -8.04
N PHE A 63 -2.20 1.48 -6.71
CA PHE A 63 -1.68 0.40 -5.86
C PHE A 63 -2.52 -0.87 -5.91
N MET A 64 -3.82 -0.77 -6.20
CA MET A 64 -4.70 -1.92 -6.38
C MET A 64 -4.42 -2.64 -7.70
N PHE A 65 -4.18 -1.88 -8.77
CA PHE A 65 -4.11 -2.41 -10.13
C PHE A 65 -2.70 -2.63 -10.67
N MET A 66 -1.67 -2.05 -10.05
CA MET A 66 -0.29 -2.30 -10.46
C MET A 66 0.11 -3.76 -10.25
N GLY A 67 0.92 -4.29 -11.15
CA GLY A 67 1.46 -5.64 -11.04
C GLY A 67 2.25 -5.83 -9.75
N VAL A 68 2.20 -7.04 -9.22
CA VAL A 68 2.73 -7.37 -7.88
C VAL A 68 4.20 -7.01 -7.64
N LYS A 69 5.03 -7.01 -8.69
CA LYS A 69 6.44 -6.63 -8.58
C LYS A 69 6.59 -5.11 -8.41
N ALA A 70 5.82 -4.34 -9.16
CA ALA A 70 5.73 -2.89 -8.96
C ALA A 70 5.12 -2.59 -7.58
N PHE A 71 4.06 -3.30 -7.19
CA PHE A 71 3.46 -3.18 -5.87
C PHE A 71 4.47 -3.47 -4.75
N ASP A 72 5.23 -4.55 -4.82
CA ASP A 72 6.29 -4.87 -3.85
C ASP A 72 7.26 -3.70 -3.72
N TYR A 73 7.74 -3.15 -4.84
CA TYR A 73 8.62 -1.99 -4.81
C TYR A 73 7.97 -0.76 -4.16
N TYR A 74 6.77 -0.35 -4.60
CA TYR A 74 6.12 0.89 -4.16
C TYR A 74 5.33 0.78 -2.85
N PHE A 75 5.08 -0.41 -2.31
CA PHE A 75 4.38 -0.61 -1.04
C PHE A 75 4.86 0.27 0.13
N PRO A 76 6.16 0.57 0.31
CA PRO A 76 6.62 1.46 1.37
C PRO A 76 6.06 2.88 1.29
N VAL A 77 5.63 3.33 0.12
CA VAL A 77 4.96 4.63 -0.08
C VAL A 77 3.68 4.69 0.75
N ILE A 78 2.83 3.66 0.63
CA ILE A 78 1.57 3.61 1.36
C ILE A 78 1.79 3.23 2.84
N ASP A 79 2.74 2.35 3.18
CA ASP A 79 3.12 2.09 4.58
C ASP A 79 3.51 3.39 5.28
N ARG A 80 4.38 4.19 4.65
CA ARG A 80 4.81 5.48 5.20
C ARG A 80 3.64 6.46 5.33
N TYR A 81 2.84 6.60 4.27
CA TYR A 81 1.67 7.49 4.29
C TYR A 81 0.73 7.16 5.45
N MET A 82 0.41 5.88 5.63
CA MET A 82 -0.50 5.42 6.69
C MET A 82 0.05 5.63 8.11
N ARG A 83 1.37 5.74 8.27
CA ARG A 83 1.99 6.08 9.56
C ARG A 83 2.02 7.58 9.82
N GLU A 84 2.18 8.39 8.77
CA GLU A 84 2.36 9.84 8.88
C GLU A 84 1.04 10.62 8.83
N VAL A 85 0.01 10.11 8.15
CA VAL A 85 -1.27 10.81 7.96
C VAL A 85 -2.06 10.92 9.27
N THR A 86 -2.63 12.10 9.53
CA THR A 86 -3.57 12.35 10.63
C THR A 86 -4.91 12.83 10.07
N GLY A 87 -6.01 12.48 10.74
CA GLY A 87 -7.36 12.85 10.34
C GLY A 87 -7.71 14.34 10.51
N ASP A 88 -6.74 15.21 10.74
CA ASP A 88 -6.99 16.65 10.98
C ASP A 88 -7.01 17.47 9.67
N GLU A 89 -6.57 16.89 8.55
CA GLU A 89 -6.64 17.54 7.24
C GLU A 89 -8.08 17.48 6.70
N GLU A 90 -8.65 18.65 6.40
CA GLU A 90 -10.04 18.83 5.96
C GLU A 90 -10.32 18.02 4.68
N GLY A 91 -10.83 16.80 4.84
CA GLY A 91 -11.13 15.90 3.74
C GLY A 91 -11.10 14.45 4.22
N TYR A 92 -12.05 14.07 5.07
CA TYR A 92 -12.23 12.69 5.57
C TYR A 92 -12.75 11.75 4.47
N ASP A 93 -12.11 11.75 3.31
CA ASP A 93 -12.27 10.61 2.44
C ASP A 93 -11.62 9.40 3.10
N CYS A 94 -12.14 8.22 2.81
CA CYS A 94 -11.74 7.02 3.51
C CYS A 94 -10.55 6.39 2.80
N GLU A 95 -9.47 7.15 2.55
CA GLU A 95 -8.31 6.66 1.79
C GLU A 95 -7.76 5.40 2.43
N LEU A 96 -7.68 5.35 3.76
CA LEU A 96 -7.26 4.16 4.50
C LEU A 96 -8.13 2.93 4.20
N SER A 97 -9.43 3.13 3.96
CA SER A 97 -10.30 2.01 3.55
C SER A 97 -10.03 1.57 2.11
N ILE A 98 -9.74 2.52 1.21
CA ILE A 98 -9.47 2.23 -0.21
C ILE A 98 -8.10 1.57 -0.36
N LEU A 99 -7.08 2.05 0.35
CA LEU A 99 -5.77 1.40 0.47
C LEU A 99 -5.91 -0.02 1.04
N GLY A 100 -6.69 -0.21 2.10
CA GLY A 100 -6.99 -1.56 2.63
C GLY A 100 -7.64 -2.47 1.59
N CYS A 101 -8.60 -1.96 0.81
CA CYS A 101 -9.21 -2.68 -0.30
C CYS A 101 -8.19 -3.05 -1.39
N GLY A 102 -7.31 -2.11 -1.77
CA GLY A 102 -6.27 -2.34 -2.77
C GLY A 102 -5.26 -3.39 -2.34
N VAL A 103 -4.79 -3.31 -1.10
CA VAL A 103 -3.90 -4.32 -0.51
C VAL A 103 -4.57 -5.69 -0.45
N ALA A 104 -5.84 -5.77 -0.05
CA ALA A 104 -6.59 -7.02 -0.05
C ALA A 104 -6.72 -7.61 -1.46
N ALA A 105 -6.94 -6.78 -2.49
CA ALA A 105 -7.04 -7.22 -3.88
C ALA A 105 -5.70 -7.79 -4.40
N GLN A 106 -4.57 -7.14 -4.06
CA GLN A 106 -3.23 -7.63 -4.37
C GLN A 106 -2.97 -9.02 -3.79
N LEU A 107 -3.45 -9.27 -2.56
CA LEU A 107 -3.37 -10.58 -1.95
C LEU A 107 -4.33 -11.57 -2.64
N GLU A 108 -5.60 -11.21 -2.85
CA GLU A 108 -6.61 -12.11 -3.41
C GLU A 108 -6.25 -12.66 -4.80
N TYR A 109 -5.48 -11.92 -5.59
CA TYR A 109 -5.05 -12.36 -6.91
C TYR A 109 -4.20 -13.64 -6.80
N SER A 110 -4.78 -14.77 -7.23
CA SER A 110 -4.18 -16.11 -7.17
C SER A 110 -2.84 -16.27 -7.92
N GLY A 111 -2.45 -15.31 -8.77
CA GLY A 111 -1.15 -15.25 -9.44
C GLY A 111 -0.18 -14.23 -8.83
N SER A 112 -0.47 -13.69 -7.65
CA SER A 112 0.24 -12.53 -7.11
C SER A 112 1.71 -12.81 -6.82
N GLY A 113 2.14 -14.03 -6.51
CA GLY A 113 3.56 -14.29 -6.25
C GLY A 113 4.14 -13.37 -5.16
N ILE A 114 3.29 -12.92 -4.22
CA ILE A 114 3.65 -12.09 -3.07
C ILE A 114 4.73 -12.81 -2.29
N SER A 115 5.85 -12.14 -2.04
CA SER A 115 6.95 -12.71 -1.25
C SER A 115 6.60 -12.76 0.23
N ASP A 116 7.17 -13.72 0.97
CA ASP A 116 7.03 -13.79 2.44
C ASP A 116 7.44 -12.50 3.14
N ARG A 117 8.45 -11.80 2.59
CA ARG A 117 8.89 -10.49 3.08
C ARG A 117 7.75 -9.47 3.00
N LEU A 118 7.17 -9.32 1.81
CA LEU A 118 6.08 -8.38 1.59
C LEU A 118 4.84 -8.76 2.39
N LEU A 119 4.51 -10.06 2.49
CA LEU A 119 3.40 -10.54 3.31
C LEU A 119 3.57 -10.13 4.78
N GLY A 120 4.77 -10.29 5.34
CA GLY A 120 5.08 -9.86 6.71
C GLY A 120 5.07 -8.33 6.89
N GLU A 121 5.36 -7.55 5.85
CA GLU A 121 5.20 -6.09 5.88
C GLU A 121 3.73 -5.69 5.87
N ILE A 122 2.92 -6.34 5.05
CA ILE A 122 1.48 -6.12 4.97
C ILE A 122 0.81 -6.46 6.32
N GLU A 123 1.22 -7.55 6.95
CA GLU A 123 0.75 -7.93 8.30
C GLU A 123 1.06 -6.84 9.33
N ARG A 124 2.31 -6.33 9.36
CA ARG A 124 2.71 -5.27 10.30
C ARG A 124 1.95 -3.97 10.10
N ILE A 125 1.65 -3.57 8.86
CA ILE A 125 0.88 -2.35 8.63
C ILE A 125 -0.61 -2.57 8.95
N SER A 126 -1.15 -3.77 8.71
CA SER A 126 -2.52 -4.11 9.10
C SER A 126 -2.70 -4.00 10.62
N GLU A 127 -1.80 -4.61 11.39
CA GLU A 127 -1.76 -4.49 12.85
C GLU A 127 -1.65 -3.02 13.31
N TYR A 128 -0.82 -2.23 12.64
CA TYR A 128 -0.66 -0.81 12.95
C TYR A 128 -1.95 -0.03 12.69
N VAL A 129 -2.55 -0.16 11.51
CA VAL A 129 -3.79 0.56 11.14
C VAL A 129 -4.93 0.20 12.10
N LEU A 130 -5.10 -1.09 12.40
CA LEU A 130 -6.16 -1.56 13.30
C LEU A 130 -5.96 -1.09 14.75
N SER A 131 -4.72 -0.88 15.20
CA SER A 131 -4.40 -0.33 16.53
C SER A 131 -4.44 1.20 16.59
N HIS A 132 -4.45 1.89 15.46
CA HIS A 132 -4.39 3.36 15.36
C HIS A 132 -5.61 3.98 14.66
N LEU A 133 -6.77 3.31 14.63
CA LEU A 133 -7.98 3.83 13.95
C LEU A 133 -8.38 5.26 14.33
N GLY A 134 -8.15 5.66 15.59
CA GLY A 134 -8.42 7.01 16.08
C GLY A 134 -7.52 8.09 15.47
N GLN A 135 -6.36 7.73 14.91
CA GLN A 135 -5.47 8.64 14.19
C GLN A 135 -6.08 9.12 12.88
N TYR A 136 -6.84 8.26 12.20
CA TYR A 136 -7.33 8.51 10.85
C TYR A 136 -8.68 9.23 10.81
N SER A 137 -9.52 9.02 11.83
CA SER A 137 -10.79 9.73 11.94
C SER A 137 -11.31 9.68 13.38
N PRO A 138 -11.85 10.79 13.90
CA PRO A 138 -12.57 10.78 15.17
C PRO A 138 -13.96 10.12 15.05
N ALA A 139 -14.48 9.94 13.84
CA ALA A 139 -15.83 9.44 13.60
C ALA A 139 -15.88 7.90 13.67
N PRO A 140 -16.69 7.30 14.57
CA PRO A 140 -16.78 5.84 14.68
C PRO A 140 -17.26 5.13 13.40
N LYS A 141 -17.99 5.83 12.54
CA LYS A 141 -18.45 5.29 11.25
C LYS A 141 -17.27 5.01 10.32
N ASP A 142 -16.33 5.95 10.25
CA ASP A 142 -15.18 5.86 9.34
C ASP A 142 -14.15 4.89 9.90
N GLN A 143 -13.92 4.91 11.22
CA GLN A 143 -13.12 3.89 11.91
C GLN A 143 -13.63 2.47 11.62
N ARG A 144 -14.95 2.24 11.64
CA ARG A 144 -15.54 0.93 11.27
C ARG A 144 -15.32 0.59 9.81
N ARG A 145 -15.39 1.56 8.91
CA ARG A 145 -15.14 1.35 7.47
C ARG A 145 -13.68 0.96 7.23
N ILE A 146 -12.73 1.69 7.81
CA ILE A 146 -11.30 1.37 7.77
C ILE A 146 -11.07 -0.03 8.35
N ALA A 147 -11.53 -0.28 9.57
CA ALA A 147 -11.34 -1.57 10.24
C ALA A 147 -11.90 -2.76 9.45
N ARG A 148 -13.00 -2.59 8.71
CA ARG A 148 -13.57 -3.65 7.87
C ARG A 148 -12.61 -4.04 6.74
N GLU A 149 -12.07 -3.07 6.02
CA GLU A 149 -11.18 -3.36 4.89
C GLU A 149 -9.83 -3.94 5.36
N TRP A 150 -9.30 -3.47 6.49
CA TRP A 150 -8.06 -4.01 7.05
C TRP A 150 -8.22 -5.39 7.68
N LYS A 151 -9.40 -5.72 8.24
CA LYS A 151 -9.70 -7.11 8.61
C LYS A 151 -9.77 -8.04 7.41
N ARG A 152 -10.26 -7.56 6.25
CA ARG A 152 -10.20 -8.33 5.00
C ARG A 152 -8.75 -8.59 4.58
N VAL A 153 -7.83 -7.64 4.79
CA VAL A 153 -6.39 -7.88 4.58
C VAL A 153 -5.90 -9.03 5.46
N ASP A 154 -6.22 -9.04 6.76
CA ASP A 154 -5.83 -10.14 7.68
C ASP A 154 -6.37 -11.50 7.23
N GLU A 155 -7.63 -11.54 6.78
CA GLU A 155 -8.24 -12.76 6.23
C GLU A 155 -7.48 -13.27 4.99
N GLN A 156 -7.06 -12.37 4.10
CA GLN A 156 -6.27 -12.73 2.92
C GLN A 156 -4.85 -13.17 3.27
N ILE A 157 -4.22 -12.58 4.29
CA ILE A 157 -2.93 -13.04 4.82
C ILE A 157 -3.06 -14.47 5.36
N ALA A 158 -4.08 -14.75 6.17
CA ALA A 158 -4.33 -16.08 6.70
C ALA A 158 -4.59 -17.12 5.58
N ALA A 159 -5.30 -16.72 4.53
CA ALA A 159 -5.53 -17.54 3.34
C ALA A 159 -4.23 -17.82 2.56
N HIS A 160 -3.25 -16.92 2.56
CA HIS A 160 -1.92 -17.17 1.97
C HIS A 160 -1.10 -18.14 2.82
N LYS A 161 -1.04 -17.92 4.14
CA LYS A 161 -0.27 -18.75 5.08
C LYS A 161 -0.78 -20.18 5.18
N SER A 162 -2.05 -20.43 4.87
CA SER A 162 -2.64 -21.78 4.87
C SER A 162 -2.45 -22.57 3.57
N LYS A 163 -1.98 -21.91 2.49
CA LYS A 163 -1.71 -22.54 1.19
C LYS A 163 -0.24 -22.93 0.99
N GLY A 164 0.67 -22.39 1.78
CA GLY A 164 2.10 -22.75 1.81
C GLY A 164 2.39 -23.85 2.81
#